data_AF-A0A947IVB2-F1
#
_entry.id   AF-A0A947IVB2-F1
#
_cell.length_a   1.000
_cell.length_b   1.000
_cell.length_c   1.000
_cell.angle_alpha   90.00
_cell.angle_beta   90.00
_cell.angle_gamma   90.00
#
_symmetry.space_group_name_H-M   'P 1'
#
loop_
_entity.id
_entity.type
_entity.pdbx_description
1 polymer ?
#
loop_
_entity_poly.entity_id
_entity_poly.type
_entity_poly.pdbx_seq_one_letter_code
_entity_poly.pdbx_strand_id
1 'polypeptide(L)' 'MLKKITQDMLINEVVQNFPEAIGVFLKYGLHCIGCQISKVESIQQGAAGHGIVGEDLNKMIKDINDLLKEKSSKKST' A
#
# COMPACT_ATOMS: atom_id res chain seq x y z
N MET A 1 -5.67 10.81 -13.91
CA MET A 1 -6.16 9.44 -13.60
C MET A 1 -5.32 8.90 -12.46
N LEU A 2 -5.94 8.42 -11.37
CA LEU A 2 -5.22 7.68 -10.35
C LEU A 2 -4.76 6.35 -10.94
N LYS A 3 -3.47 6.02 -10.83
CA LYS A 3 -2.98 4.70 -11.18
C LYS A 3 -3.46 3.73 -10.11
N LYS A 4 -4.19 2.68 -10.51
CA LYS A 4 -4.65 1.62 -9.60
C LYS A 4 -3.43 0.94 -8.99
N ILE A 5 -3.37 0.84 -7.67
CA ILE A 5 -2.31 0.14 -6.95
C ILE A 5 -2.46 -1.36 -7.16
N THR A 6 -1.36 -2.04 -7.46
CA THR A 6 -1.29 -3.50 -7.64
C THR A 6 -0.24 -4.11 -6.72
N GLN A 7 -0.32 -5.42 -6.49
CA GLN A 7 0.57 -6.14 -5.57
C GLN A 7 2.05 -6.14 -6.01
N ASP A 8 2.28 -6.00 -7.32
CA ASP A 8 3.61 -5.99 -7.93
C ASP A 8 4.33 -4.64 -7.79
N MET A 9 3.63 -3.59 -7.36
CA MET A 9 4.24 -2.28 -7.15
C MET A 9 5.20 -2.31 -5.96
N LEU A 10 6.27 -1.54 -6.05
CA LEU A 10 7.20 -1.37 -4.94
C LEU A 10 6.54 -0.58 -3.82
N ILE A 11 6.74 -1.05 -2.59
CA ILE A 11 6.19 -0.41 -1.39
C ILE A 11 6.65 1.05 -1.31
N ASN A 12 7.93 1.32 -1.59
CA ASN A 12 8.48 2.68 -1.56
C ASN A 12 7.85 3.62 -2.60
N GLU A 13 7.53 3.13 -3.80
CA GLU A 13 6.91 3.93 -4.84
C GLU A 13 5.48 4.29 -4.42
N VAL A 14 4.76 3.33 -3.85
CA VAL A 14 3.40 3.59 -3.34
C VAL A 14 3.42 4.64 -2.24
N VAL A 15 4.27 4.50 -1.20
CA VAL A 15 4.28 5.46 -0.09
C VAL A 15 4.84 6.84 -0.47
N GLN A 16 5.75 6.92 -1.45
CA GLN A 16 6.25 8.21 -1.95
C GLN A 16 5.19 8.97 -2.76
N ASN A 17 4.43 8.27 -3.60
CA ASN A 17 3.37 8.89 -4.40
C ASN A 17 2.09 9.10 -3.60
N PHE A 18 1.85 8.23 -2.61
CA PHE A 18 0.63 8.13 -1.84
C PHE A 18 0.94 7.95 -0.35
N PRO A 19 1.39 9.00 0.36
CA PRO A 19 1.73 8.92 1.77
C PRO A 19 0.54 8.52 2.64
N GLU A 20 -0.70 8.69 2.19
CA GLU A 20 -1.87 8.19 2.92
C GLU A 20 -1.95 6.66 2.96
N ALA A 21 -1.35 5.96 1.99
CA ALA A 21 -1.32 4.49 1.95
C ALA A 21 -0.55 3.91 3.14
N ILE A 22 0.37 4.68 3.76
CA ILE A 22 1.11 4.28 4.96
C ILE A 22 0.14 3.82 6.05
N GLY A 23 -0.96 4.54 6.27
CA GLY A 23 -1.94 4.19 7.30
C GLY A 23 -2.57 2.82 7.08
N VAL A 24 -2.82 2.44 5.82
CA VAL A 24 -3.35 1.12 5.47
C VAL A 24 -2.28 0.07 5.72
N PHE A 25 -1.07 0.26 5.25
CA PHE A 25 -0.02 -0.73 5.48
C PHE A 25 0.25 -0.99 6.97
N LEU A 26 0.26 0.06 7.80
CA LEU A 26 0.38 -0.08 9.26
C LEU A 26 -0.77 -0.89 9.85
N LYS A 27 -2.01 -0.65 9.41
CA LYS A 27 -3.20 -1.43 9.83
C LYS A 27 -3.05 -2.92 9.55
N TYR A 28 -2.38 -3.30 8.46
CA TYR A 28 -2.14 -4.70 8.11
C TYR A 28 -0.84 -5.26 8.71
N GLY A 29 -0.09 -4.49 9.51
CA GLY A 29 1.08 -4.98 10.24
C GLY A 29 2.43 -4.72 9.57
N LEU A 30 2.46 -3.99 8.44
CA LEU A 30 3.68 -3.61 7.72
C LEU A 30 4.34 -2.37 8.35
N HIS A 31 4.76 -2.49 9.60
CA HIS A 31 5.46 -1.42 10.33
C HIS A 31 6.86 -1.11 9.77
N CYS A 32 7.44 -2.05 9.04
CA CYS A 32 8.79 -1.97 8.49
C CYS A 32 8.92 -1.07 7.25
N ILE A 33 7.88 -0.34 6.85
CA ILE A 33 7.85 0.46 5.62
C ILE A 33 8.94 1.53 5.50
N GLY A 34 9.53 1.96 6.61
CA GLY A 34 10.69 2.85 6.63
C GLY A 34 12.06 2.15 6.57
N CYS A 35 12.09 0.81 6.58
CA CYS A 35 13.33 0.03 6.54
C CYS A 35 13.96 0.07 5.14
N GLN A 36 15.30 -0.03 5.08
CA GLN A 36 16.01 -0.06 3.79
C GLN A 36 15.59 -1.23 2.91
N ILE A 37 15.15 -2.34 3.51
CA ILE A 37 14.72 -3.55 2.81
C ILE A 37 13.40 -3.30 2.05
N SER A 38 12.44 -2.62 2.67
CA SER A 38 11.15 -2.31 2.04
C SER A 38 11.25 -1.31 0.88
N LYS A 39 12.44 -0.76 0.60
CA LYS A 39 12.70 0.04 -0.60
C LYS A 39 12.80 -0.75 -1.88
N VAL A 40 13.07 -2.05 -1.79
CA VAL A 40 13.25 -2.92 -2.97
C VAL A 40 12.20 -4.04 -3.03
N GLU A 41 11.30 -4.11 -2.05
CA GLU A 41 10.24 -5.11 -1.99
C GLU A 41 8.98 -4.63 -2.71
N SER A 42 8.37 -5.54 -3.48
CA SER A 42 6.98 -5.36 -3.89
C SER A 42 6.04 -5.45 -2.69
N ILE A 43 4.83 -4.91 -2.83
CA ILE A 43 3.78 -5.04 -1.80
C ILE A 43 3.55 -6.50 -1.46
N GLN A 44 3.47 -7.37 -2.47
CA GLN A 44 3.29 -8.80 -2.26
C GLN A 44 4.45 -9.42 -1.46
N GLN A 45 5.69 -9.09 -1.80
CA GLN A 45 6.86 -9.67 -1.14
C GLN A 45 6.96 -9.23 0.32
N GLY A 46 6.83 -7.92 0.58
CA GLY A 46 6.84 -7.40 1.95
C GLY A 46 5.68 -7.93 2.76
N ALA A 47 4.47 -8.00 2.19
CA ALA A 47 3.29 -8.57 2.83
C ALA A 47 3.49 -10.06 3.18
N ALA A 48 4.04 -10.85 2.24
CA ALA A 48 4.30 -12.27 2.43
C ALA A 48 5.32 -12.54 3.55
N GLY A 49 6.36 -11.70 3.69
CA GLY A 49 7.32 -11.77 4.80
C GLY A 49 6.68 -11.61 6.20
N HIS A 50 5.48 -11.05 6.25
CA HIS A 50 4.68 -10.85 7.45
C HIS A 50 3.43 -11.76 7.52
N GLY A 51 3.33 -12.76 6.64
CA GLY A 51 2.20 -13.70 6.62
C GLY A 51 0.90 -13.16 5.99
N ILE A 52 0.97 -12.00 5.34
CA ILE A 52 -0.18 -11.36 4.68
C ILE A 52 -0.23 -11.84 3.22
N VAL A 53 -1.03 -12.86 2.95
CA VAL A 53 -1.14 -13.52 1.63
C VAL A 53 -2.59 -13.77 1.26
N GLY A 54 -2.85 -14.13 -0.01
CA GLY A 54 -4.18 -14.51 -0.49
C GLY A 54 -5.21 -13.41 -0.29
N GLU A 55 -6.29 -13.71 0.45
CA GLU A 55 -7.38 -12.76 0.68
C GLU A 55 -6.96 -11.53 1.47
N ASP A 56 -6.03 -11.64 2.43
CA ASP A 56 -5.61 -10.50 3.24
C ASP A 56 -4.76 -9.51 2.42
N LEU A 57 -3.92 -10.02 1.53
CA LEU A 57 -3.23 -9.20 0.54
C LEU A 57 -4.21 -8.47 -0.38
N ASN A 58 -5.22 -9.19 -0.90
CA ASN A 58 -6.25 -8.61 -1.76
C ASN A 58 -7.08 -7.52 -1.04
N LYS A 59 -7.44 -7.75 0.23
CA LYS A 59 -8.13 -6.76 1.07
C LYS A 59 -7.26 -5.53 1.31
N MET A 60 -5.98 -5.70 1.63
CA MET A 60 -5.05 -4.59 1.81
C MET A 60 -4.96 -3.72 0.55
N ILE A 61 -4.76 -4.33 -0.62
CA ILE A 61 -4.68 -3.60 -1.88
C ILE A 61 -6.00 -2.88 -2.20
N LYS A 62 -7.13 -3.52 -1.91
CA LYS A 62 -8.45 -2.90 -2.08
C LYS A 62 -8.60 -1.69 -1.15
N ASP A 63 -8.26 -1.82 0.13
CA ASP A 63 -8.31 -0.73 1.12
C ASP A 63 -7.44 0.46 0.67
N ILE A 64 -6.23 0.20 0.16
CA ILE A 64 -5.38 1.26 -0.40
C ILE A 64 -6.09 1.96 -1.57
N ASN A 65 -6.57 1.19 -2.55
CA ASN A 65 -7.21 1.77 -3.73
C ASN A 65 -8.48 2.57 -3.39
N ASP A 66 -9.28 2.09 -2.44
CA ASP A 66 -10.50 2.76 -2.02
C ASP A 66 -10.19 4.06 -1.25
N LEU A 67 -9.17 4.06 -0.38
CA LEU A 67 -8.67 5.27 0.27
C LEU A 67 -8.26 6.34 -0.76
N LEU A 68 -7.52 5.95 -1.81
CA LEU A 68 -7.06 6.89 -2.84
C LEU A 68 -8.21 7.47 -3.68
N LYS A 69 -9.22 6.64 -3.99
CA LYS A 69 -10.44 7.13 -4.66
C LYS A 69 -11.15 8.18 -3.80
N GLU A 70 -11.36 7.90 -2.51
CA GLU A 70 -12.03 8.84 -1.61
C GLU A 70 -11.26 10.16 -1.46
N LYS A 71 -9.93 10.10 -1.40
CA LYS A 71 -9.08 11.31 -1.32
C LYS A 71 -9.10 12.13 -2.60
N SER A 72 -9.18 11.49 -3.76
CA SER A 72 -9.30 12.21 -5.04
C SER A 72 -10.62 12.95 -5.18
N SER A 73 -11.70 12.46 -4.56
CA SER A 73 -12.99 13.17 -4.51
C SER A 73 -13.02 14.32 -3.50
N LYS A 74 -12.11 14.34 -2.52
CA LYS A 74 -12.08 15.37 -1.45
C LYS A 74 -11.05 16.49 -1.67
N LYS A 75 -10.24 16.45 -2.74
CA LYS A 75 -9.18 17.45 -3.04
C LYS A 75 -9.65 18.67 -3.85
N SER A 76 -10.95 18.92 -3.97
CA SER A 76 -11.52 20.05 -4.74
C SER A 76 -12.28 21.07 -3.87
N THR A 77 -11.83 21.35 -2.65
CA THR A 77 -12.35 22.47 -1.83
C THR A 77 -11.20 23.19 -1.16
#